data_AF-A4Y8P6-F1
#
_entry.id   AF-A4Y8P6-F1
#
_cell.length_a   1.000
_cell.length_b   1.000
_cell.length_c   1.000
_cell.angle_alpha   90.00
_cell.angle_beta   90.00
_cell.angle_gamma   90.00
#
_symmetry.space_group_name_H-M   'P 1'
#
loop_
_entity.id
_entity.type
_entity.pdbx_description
1 polymer ?
#
loop_
_entity_poly.entity_id
_entity_poly.type
_entity_poly.pdbx_seq_one_letter_code
_entity_poly.pdbx_strand_id
1 'polypeptide(L)'
;MTASSSTQSTIQPATQKLTAEQLEFALWLAQGNYAFCCIEVCQDIGKVDGLETFNGHFQKRTLFRLKREGLLTESTIFEMGIRWQKLTLNDRGKQLLTNNEVKAYA
;
A
#
# COMPACT_ATOMS: atom_id res chain seq x y z
N MET A 1 26.32 15.21 -41.54
CA MET A 1 25.40 15.73 -40.49
C MET A 1 24.89 14.50 -39.74
N THR A 2 25.44 14.28 -38.54
CA THR A 2 25.28 13.07 -37.73
C THR A 2 24.00 13.13 -36.91
N ALA A 3 23.08 12.19 -37.12
CA ALA A 3 21.90 12.02 -36.29
C ALA A 3 22.25 11.17 -35.06
N SER A 4 22.23 11.80 -33.89
CA SER A 4 22.41 11.17 -32.58
C SER A 4 21.12 10.44 -32.20
N SER A 5 21.12 9.11 -32.31
CA SER A 5 20.04 8.27 -31.79
C SER A 5 20.17 8.15 -30.28
N SER A 6 19.37 8.94 -29.56
CA SER A 6 19.18 8.85 -28.12
C SER A 6 18.51 7.52 -27.73
N THR A 7 19.20 6.76 -26.89
CA THR A 7 18.75 5.52 -26.26
C THR A 7 17.50 5.77 -25.41
N GLN A 8 16.35 5.23 -25.83
CA GLN A 8 15.20 5.05 -24.95
C GLN A 8 15.50 3.91 -23.98
N SER A 9 15.82 4.25 -22.73
CA SER A 9 15.80 3.29 -21.63
C SER A 9 14.34 2.98 -21.28
N THR A 10 13.81 1.92 -21.88
CA THR A 10 12.56 1.29 -21.44
C THR A 10 12.79 0.68 -20.06
N ILE A 11 12.49 1.43 -19.00
CA ILE A 11 12.41 0.89 -17.64
C ILE A 11 11.11 0.09 -17.56
N GLN A 12 11.21 -1.22 -17.80
CA GLN A 12 10.13 -2.15 -17.46
C GLN A 12 9.98 -2.16 -15.93
N PRO A 13 8.78 -1.92 -15.37
CA PRO A 13 8.61 -2.01 -13.92
C PRO A 13 8.76 -3.48 -13.54
N ALA A 14 9.72 -3.77 -12.65
CA ALA A 14 9.85 -5.08 -12.04
C ALA A 14 8.47 -5.53 -11.54
N THR A 15 8.01 -6.70 -11.97
CA THR A 15 6.76 -7.31 -11.49
C THR A 15 6.83 -7.48 -9.98
N GLN A 16 6.26 -6.51 -9.26
CA GLN A 16 6.34 -6.43 -7.82
C GLN A 16 5.44 -7.50 -7.20
N LYS A 17 6.06 -8.56 -6.68
CA LYS A 17 5.35 -9.66 -6.04
C LYS A 17 5.18 -9.35 -4.55
N LEU A 18 3.93 -9.17 -4.11
CA LEU A 18 3.59 -9.05 -2.70
C LEU A 18 3.78 -10.39 -1.97
N THR A 19 4.17 -10.34 -0.70
CA THR A 19 4.10 -11.51 0.19
C THR A 19 2.65 -11.86 0.50
N ALA A 20 2.39 -13.06 1.02
CA ALA A 20 1.03 -13.48 1.39
C ALA A 20 0.38 -12.51 2.40
N GLU A 21 1.10 -12.12 3.47
CA GLU A 21 0.60 -11.15 4.46
C GLU A 21 0.30 -9.77 3.84
N GLN A 22 1.12 -9.33 2.88
CA GLN A 22 0.89 -8.06 2.17
C GLN A 22 -0.33 -8.13 1.26
N LEU A 23 -0.49 -9.26 0.57
CA LEU A 23 -1.62 -9.49 -0.32
C LEU A 23 -2.91 -9.56 0.49
N GLU A 24 -2.94 -10.30 1.59
CA GLU A 24 -4.09 -10.43 2.48
C GLU A 24 -4.51 -9.07 3.05
N PHE A 25 -3.55 -8.30 3.56
CA PHE A 25 -3.84 -6.96 4.07
C PHE A 25 -4.30 -6.00 2.97
N ALA A 26 -3.70 -6.05 1.79
CA ALA A 26 -4.13 -5.23 0.65
C ALA A 26 -5.54 -5.61 0.16
N LEU A 27 -5.89 -6.90 0.12
CA LEU A 27 -7.23 -7.39 -0.22
C LEU A 27 -8.26 -6.89 0.80
N TRP A 28 -7.93 -6.93 2.09
CA TRP A 28 -8.81 -6.38 3.12
C TRP A 28 -9.02 -4.87 2.93
N LEU A 29 -7.99 -4.09 2.62
CA LEU A 29 -8.14 -2.67 2.28
C LEU A 29 -8.96 -2.44 0.99
N ALA A 30 -8.86 -3.35 0.01
CA ALA A 30 -9.61 -3.25 -1.25
C ALA A 30 -11.14 -3.37 -1.05
N GLN A 31 -11.59 -3.99 0.04
CA GLN A 31 -13.00 -4.10 0.42
C GLN A 31 -13.58 -2.80 0.99
N GLY A 32 -12.81 -1.71 1.02
CA GLY A 32 -13.23 -0.42 1.57
C GLY A 32 -12.85 -0.20 3.04
N ASN A 33 -12.15 -1.16 3.65
CA ASN A 33 -11.57 -1.00 4.99
C ASN A 33 -10.39 0.00 4.97
N TYR A 34 -9.99 0.45 6.16
CA TYR A 34 -8.90 1.41 6.33
C TYR A 34 -8.11 1.11 7.60
N ALA A 35 -6.86 1.54 7.65
CA ALA A 35 -6.06 1.53 8.87
C ALA A 35 -5.73 2.96 9.30
N PHE A 36 -5.65 3.19 10.61
CA PHE A 36 -5.13 4.44 11.16
C PHE A 36 -3.71 4.24 11.66
N CYS A 37 -2.84 5.20 11.39
CA CYS A 37 -1.52 5.27 11.99
C CYS A 37 -1.39 6.58 12.77
N CYS A 38 -1.10 6.51 14.06
CA CYS A 38 -0.84 7.72 14.86
C CYS A 38 0.46 8.38 14.37
N ILE A 39 0.43 9.71 14.21
CA ILE A 39 1.55 10.48 13.66
C ILE A 39 2.11 11.55 14.61
N GLU A 40 1.69 11.55 15.88
CA GLU A 40 2.12 12.59 16.84
C GLU A 40 3.58 12.49 17.25
N VAL A 41 4.11 11.28 17.34
CA VAL A 41 5.54 11.04 17.64
C VAL A 41 6.29 10.83 16.32
N CYS A 42 5.96 9.74 15.62
CA CYS A 42 6.32 9.50 14.23
C CYS A 42 5.49 8.32 13.69
N GLN A 43 5.35 8.24 12.36
CA GLN A 43 4.61 7.15 11.71
C GLN A 43 5.18 5.78 12.09
N ASP A 44 6.50 5.64 12.15
CA ASP A 44 7.21 4.36 12.37
C ASP A 44 7.02 3.79 13.78
N ILE A 45 6.81 4.63 14.79
CA ILE A 45 6.70 4.24 16.21
C ILE A 45 5.24 4.34 16.71
N GLY A 46 4.37 5.08 16.01
CA GLY A 46 2.98 5.29 16.42
C GLY A 46 2.11 4.02 16.51
N LYS A 47 0.99 4.11 17.23
CA LYS A 47 -0.01 3.02 17.25
C LYS A 47 -0.68 2.87 15.89
N VAL A 48 -1.03 1.63 15.52
CA VAL A 48 -1.95 1.35 14.40
C VAL A 48 -3.32 0.97 14.98
N ASP A 49 -4.38 1.47 14.37
CA ASP A 49 -5.77 1.24 14.78
C ASP A 49 -6.68 0.97 13.57
N GLY A 50 -7.93 0.60 13.81
CA GLY A 50 -8.92 0.35 12.75
C GLY A 50 -8.83 -1.03 12.11
N LEU A 51 -8.20 -2.01 12.78
CA LEU A 51 -7.99 -3.37 12.28
C LEU A 51 -8.98 -4.39 12.86
N GLU A 52 -10.10 -3.95 13.44
CA GLU A 52 -11.01 -4.80 14.22
C GLU A 52 -11.65 -5.91 13.38
N THR A 53 -11.85 -5.67 12.08
CA THR A 53 -12.41 -6.64 11.13
C THR A 53 -11.34 -7.39 10.34
N PHE A 54 -10.06 -7.13 10.59
CA PHE A 54 -8.97 -7.81 9.90
C PHE A 54 -8.64 -9.13 10.60
N ASN A 55 -8.94 -10.24 9.92
CA ASN A 55 -8.72 -11.59 10.46
C ASN A 55 -7.30 -12.13 10.20
N GLY A 56 -6.48 -11.39 9.45
CA GLY A 56 -5.13 -11.79 9.09
C GLY A 56 -4.08 -11.40 10.14
N HIS A 57 -2.87 -11.93 9.97
CA HIS A 57 -1.74 -11.52 10.79
C HIS A 57 -1.21 -10.16 10.34
N PHE A 58 -1.40 -9.11 11.16
CA PHE A 58 -0.92 -7.77 10.84
C PHE A 58 0.47 -7.50 11.43
N GLN A 59 1.41 -7.16 10.54
CA GLN A 59 2.69 -6.56 10.92
C GLN A 59 2.76 -5.12 10.43
N LYS A 60 3.23 -4.20 11.28
CA LYS A 60 3.39 -2.79 10.91
C LYS A 60 4.29 -2.58 9.68
N ARG A 61 5.27 -3.47 9.48
CA ARG A 61 6.14 -3.49 8.31
C ARG A 61 5.37 -3.68 6.99
N THR A 62 4.27 -4.43 7.02
CA THR A 62 3.39 -4.64 5.86
C THR A 62 2.81 -3.32 5.38
N LEU A 63 2.26 -2.53 6.31
CA LEU A 63 1.74 -1.19 6.04
C LEU A 63 2.80 -0.26 5.43
N PHE A 64 3.99 -0.19 6.03
CA PHE A 64 5.07 0.66 5.51
C PHE A 64 5.60 0.22 4.15
N ARG A 65 5.61 -1.09 3.86
CA ARG A 65 5.98 -1.57 2.52
C ARG A 65 4.95 -1.14 1.49
N LEU A 66 3.65 -1.34 1.74
CA LEU A 66 2.60 -0.88 0.83
C LEU A 66 2.66 0.64 0.61
N LYS A 67 2.93 1.40 1.67
CA LYS A 67 3.18 2.85 1.58
C LYS A 67 4.38 3.18 0.70
N ARG A 68 5.53 2.57 0.95
CA ARG A 68 6.78 2.78 0.18
C ARG A 68 6.60 2.42 -1.30
N GLU A 69 5.77 1.44 -1.59
CA GLU A 69 5.45 1.01 -2.95
C GLU A 69 4.45 1.94 -3.66
N GLY A 70 3.89 2.92 -2.93
CA GLY A 70 2.93 3.87 -3.46
C GLY A 70 1.56 3.24 -3.75
N LEU A 71 1.16 2.25 -2.95
CA LEU A 71 -0.11 1.52 -3.09
C LEU A 71 -1.22 2.06 -2.17
N LEU A 72 -0.88 2.99 -1.27
CA LEU A 72 -1.81 3.58 -0.31
C LEU A 72 -2.08 5.05 -0.64
N THR A 73 -3.30 5.49 -0.34
CA THR A 73 -3.66 6.91 -0.20
C THR A 73 -3.71 7.25 1.27
N GLU A 74 -3.21 8.44 1.61
CA GLU A 74 -3.09 8.93 2.97
C GLU A 74 -3.94 10.18 3.16
N SER A 75 -4.67 10.26 4.26
CA SER A 75 -5.36 11.48 4.69
C SER A 75 -5.22 11.66 6.19
N THR A 76 -4.97 12.88 6.63
CA THR A 76 -4.82 13.18 8.06
C THR A 76 -6.18 13.52 8.64
N ILE A 77 -6.53 12.87 9.75
CA ILE A 77 -7.72 13.15 10.55
C ILE A 77 -7.32 13.48 11.98
N PHE A 78 -8.14 14.27 12.66
CA PHE A 78 -7.97 14.58 14.08
C PHE A 78 -9.15 13.99 14.84
N GLU A 79 -8.89 13.02 15.70
CA GLU A 79 -9.91 12.28 16.42
C GLU A 79 -9.43 11.93 17.83
N MET A 80 -10.28 12.16 18.83
CA MET A 80 -9.98 11.92 20.25
C MET A 80 -8.68 12.60 20.73
N GLY A 81 -8.38 13.80 20.21
CA GLY A 81 -7.18 14.54 20.57
C GLY A 81 -5.89 14.07 19.90
N ILE A 82 -5.96 13.08 19.01
CA ILE A 82 -4.81 12.47 18.35
C ILE A 82 -4.89 12.76 16.85
N ARG A 83 -3.75 13.12 16.24
CA ARG A 83 -3.59 13.14 14.78
C ARG A 83 -3.35 11.72 14.26
N TRP A 84 -4.30 11.25 13.47
CA TRP A 84 -4.22 9.97 12.78
C TRP A 84 -4.01 10.17 11.30
N GLN A 85 -3.27 9.25 10.72
CA GLN A 85 -3.15 9.11 9.28
C GLN A 85 -3.99 7.92 8.85
N LYS A 86 -5.10 8.22 8.19
CA LYS A 86 -5.99 7.24 7.57
C LYS A 86 -5.35 6.74 6.29
N LEU A 87 -5.22 5.42 6.18
CA LEU A 87 -4.58 4.72 5.10
C LEU A 87 -5.61 3.82 4.40
N THR A 88 -5.75 4.02 3.10
CA THR A 88 -6.67 3.27 2.23
C THR A 88 -5.92 2.80 1.00
N LEU A 89 -6.42 1.76 0.33
CA LEU A 89 -5.82 1.30 -0.92
C LEU A 89 -6.14 2.29 -2.06
N ASN A 90 -5.13 2.70 -2.82
CA ASN A 90 -5.31 3.56 -3.99
C ASN A 90 -5.58 2.74 -5.26
N ASP A 91 -5.86 3.40 -6.38
CA ASP A 91 -6.21 2.72 -7.63
C ASP A 91 -5.06 1.87 -8.19
N ARG A 92 -3.81 2.28 -7.98
CA ARG A 92 -2.63 1.47 -8.34
C ARG A 92 -2.56 0.18 -7.51
N GLY A 93 -2.83 0.27 -6.21
CA GLY A 93 -2.93 -0.88 -5.32
C GLY A 93 -4.01 -1.86 -5.80
N LYS A 94 -5.20 -1.34 -6.13
CA LYS A 94 -6.31 -2.16 -6.66
C LYS A 94 -5.94 -2.85 -7.97
N GLN A 95 -5.37 -2.12 -8.93
CA GLN A 95 -4.92 -2.70 -10.21
C GLN A 95 -3.87 -3.80 -10.02
N LEU A 96 -2.95 -3.62 -9.07
CA LEU A 96 -1.94 -4.62 -8.76
C LEU A 96 -2.57 -5.91 -8.22
N LEU A 97 -3.64 -5.82 -7.43
CA LEU A 97 -4.38 -6.99 -6.94
C LEU A 97 -5.06 -7.73 -8.10
N THR A 98 -5.78 -7.01 -8.97
CA THR A 98 -6.46 -7.62 -10.14
C THR A 98 -5.46 -8.33 -11.06
N ASN A 99 -4.31 -7.73 -11.31
CA ASN A 99 -3.28 -8.35 -12.16
C ASN A 99 -2.59 -9.58 -11.52
N ASN A 100 -2.56 -9.67 -10.20
CA ASN A 100 -2.06 -10.86 -9.51
C ASN A 100 -3.10 -11.99 -9.50
N GLU A 101 -4.39 -11.67 -9.39
CA GLU A 101 -5.47 -12.66 -9.51
C GLU A 101 -5.52 -13.27 -10.91
N VAL A 102 -5.42 -12.45 -11.96
CA VAL A 102 -5.39 -12.94 -13.35
C VAL A 102 -4.20 -13.88 -13.61
N LYS A 103 -3.06 -13.67 -12.96
CA LYS A 103 -1.89 -14.56 -13.06
C LYS A 103 -1.99 -15.84 -12.23
N ALA A 104 -2.88 -15.91 -11.24
CA ALA A 104 -3.07 -17.12 -10.45
C ALA A 104 -3.92 -18.18 -11.19
N TYR A 105 -4.62 -17.78 -12.25
CA TYR A 105 -5.50 -18.64 -13.06
C TYR A 105 -4.99 -18.86 -14.51
N ALA A 106 -3.78 -18.43 -14.84
CA ALA A 106 -3.14 -18.61 -16.15
C ALA A 106 -1.94 -19.55 -16.04
#